data_AF-A0A843F546-F1
#
_entry.id   AF-A0A843F546-F1
#
_cell.length_a   1.000
_cell.length_b   1.000
_cell.length_c   1.000
_cell.angle_alpha   90.00
_cell.angle_beta   90.00
_cell.angle_gamma   90.00
#
_symmetry.space_group_name_H-M   'P 1'
#
loop_
_entity.id
_entity.type
_entity.pdbx_description
1 polymer ?
#
loop_
_entity_poly.entity_id
_entity_poly.type
_entity_poly.pdbx_seq_one_letter_code
_entity_poly.pdbx_strand_id
1 'polypeptide(L)'
;STDSERILLYIVDRINEFEHNKKSISTIKERFNLLTEIVADLSRNNKLNLMIYDGDLTYIHSNMKDSLYYLKNDEGFLIASTPLDGDKNWKPVELNKLFGLIDGNIIFESEDHGNEFVLTDDHIKFFEDKFADENHEN
;
A
#
# COMPACT_ATOMS: atom_id res chain seq x y z
N SER A 1 -4.32 -14.36 -13.19
CA SER A 1 -4.33 -13.68 -11.88
C SER A 1 -3.35 -12.54 -11.94
N THR A 2 -3.63 -11.43 -11.27
CA THR A 2 -2.70 -10.30 -11.17
C THR A 2 -1.79 -10.45 -9.95
N ASP A 3 -0.63 -9.80 -9.92
CA ASP A 3 0.24 -9.82 -8.73
C ASP A 3 -0.41 -9.11 -7.53
N SER A 4 -1.22 -8.07 -7.77
CA SER A 4 -2.00 -7.38 -6.72
C SER A 4 -3.04 -8.31 -6.06
N GLU A 5 -3.70 -9.16 -6.84
CA GLU A 5 -4.64 -10.16 -6.32
C GLU A 5 -3.92 -11.20 -5.44
N ARG A 6 -2.71 -11.64 -5.86
CA ARG A 6 -1.89 -12.56 -5.05
C ARG A 6 -1.42 -11.92 -3.75
N ILE A 7 -1.07 -10.63 -3.76
CA ILE A 7 -0.73 -9.89 -2.53
C ILE A 7 -1.93 -9.86 -1.57
N LEU A 8 -3.13 -9.57 -2.07
CA LEU A 8 -4.34 -9.55 -1.25
C LEU A 8 -4.62 -10.93 -0.62
N LEU A 9 -4.57 -12.00 -1.43
CA LEU A 9 -4.77 -13.36 -0.94
C LEU A 9 -3.70 -13.75 0.09
N TYR A 10 -2.44 -13.38 -0.15
CA TYR A 10 -1.35 -13.60 0.80
C TYR A 10 -1.62 -12.90 2.14
N ILE A 11 -2.06 -11.64 2.13
CA ILE A 11 -2.41 -10.91 3.35
C ILE A 11 -3.52 -11.65 4.12
N VAL A 12 -4.57 -12.08 3.43
CA VAL A 12 -5.69 -12.82 4.04
C VAL A 12 -5.21 -14.15 4.63
N ASP A 13 -4.38 -14.90 3.90
CA ASP A 13 -3.82 -16.16 4.37
C ASP A 13 -2.96 -15.98 5.63
N ARG A 14 -2.14 -14.92 5.68
CA ARG A 14 -1.31 -14.61 6.86
C ARG A 14 -2.15 -14.22 8.07
N ILE A 15 -3.24 -13.48 7.88
CA ILE A 15 -4.18 -13.16 8.97
C ILE A 15 -4.86 -14.45 9.46
N ASN A 16 -5.37 -15.28 8.54
CA ASN A 16 -6.03 -16.54 8.88
C ASN A 16 -5.09 -17.49 9.63
N GLU A 17 -3.84 -17.61 9.19
CA GLU A 17 -2.80 -18.41 9.85
C GLU A 17 -2.53 -17.90 11.27
N PHE A 18 -2.38 -16.58 11.43
CA PHE A 18 -2.17 -15.95 12.73
C PHE A 18 -3.33 -16.24 13.70
N GLU A 19 -4.58 -16.05 13.24
CA GLU A 19 -5.78 -16.29 14.06
C GLU A 19 -5.97 -17.77 14.40
N HIS A 20 -5.72 -18.66 13.44
CA HIS A 20 -5.76 -20.11 13.65
C HIS A 20 -4.76 -20.53 14.74
N ASN A 21 -3.51 -20.05 14.66
CA ASN A 21 -2.47 -20.38 15.62
C ASN A 21 -2.75 -19.78 17.02
N LYS A 22 -3.30 -18.57 17.06
CA LYS A 22 -3.73 -17.90 18.30
C LYS A 22 -5.01 -18.50 18.90
N LYS A 23 -5.83 -19.19 18.09
CA LYS A 23 -7.18 -19.70 18.43
C LYS A 23 -8.18 -18.62 18.83
N SER A 24 -8.05 -17.43 18.26
CA SER A 24 -8.95 -16.30 18.47
C SER A 24 -8.81 -15.30 17.33
N ILE A 25 -9.85 -14.51 17.09
CA ILE A 25 -9.81 -13.37 16.16
C ILE A 25 -8.70 -12.39 16.59
N SER A 26 -8.02 -11.84 15.59
CA SER A 26 -6.96 -10.85 15.76
C SER A 26 -7.57 -9.50 16.14
N THR A 27 -6.95 -8.84 17.11
CA THR A 27 -7.30 -7.46 17.47
C THR A 27 -6.81 -6.50 16.40
N ILE A 28 -7.40 -5.30 16.36
CA ILE A 28 -7.00 -4.22 15.44
C ILE A 28 -5.47 -3.98 15.47
N LYS A 29 -4.88 -3.91 16.67
CA LYS A 29 -3.44 -3.69 16.83
C LYS A 29 -2.59 -4.86 16.31
N GLU A 30 -3.04 -6.09 16.50
CA GLU A 30 -2.33 -7.27 15.99
C GLU A 30 -2.37 -7.32 14.45
N ARG A 31 -3.52 -7.00 13.83
CA ARG A 31 -3.63 -6.90 12.37
C ARG A 31 -2.74 -5.81 11.82
N PHE A 32 -2.71 -4.64 12.46
CA PHE A 32 -1.81 -3.56 12.08
C PHE A 32 -0.34 -3.97 12.13
N ASN A 33 0.10 -4.63 13.21
CA ASN A 33 1.47 -5.11 13.35
C ASN A 33 1.81 -6.17 12.27
N LEU A 34 0.91 -7.14 12.06
CA LEU A 34 1.09 -8.17 11.05
C LEU A 34 1.19 -7.56 9.64
N LEU A 35 0.33 -6.61 9.32
CA LEU A 35 0.35 -5.94 8.03
C LEU A 35 1.60 -5.07 7.85
N THR A 36 2.09 -4.45 8.93
CA THR A 36 3.36 -3.70 8.92
C THR A 36 4.52 -4.59 8.48
N GLU A 37 4.63 -5.78 9.05
CA GLU A 37 5.68 -6.75 8.69
C GLU A 37 5.55 -7.21 7.24
N ILE A 38 4.33 -7.57 6.81
CA ILE A 38 4.03 -7.99 5.44
C ILE A 38 4.39 -6.90 4.43
N VAL A 39 3.99 -5.66 4.69
CA VAL A 39 4.27 -4.51 3.82
C VAL A 39 5.75 -4.23 3.72
N ALA A 40 6.48 -4.27 4.83
CA ALA A 40 7.94 -4.10 4.83
C ALA A 40 8.62 -5.18 3.99
N ASP A 41 8.20 -6.44 4.11
CA ASP A 41 8.73 -7.57 3.35
C ASP A 41 8.43 -7.46 1.85
N LEU A 42 7.16 -7.20 1.50
CA LEU A 42 6.72 -7.10 0.10
C LEU A 42 7.34 -5.89 -0.62
N SER A 43 7.63 -4.81 0.10
CA SER A 43 8.23 -3.59 -0.45
C SER A 43 9.71 -3.76 -0.81
N ARG A 44 10.38 -4.83 -0.38
CA ARG A 44 11.80 -5.05 -0.73
C ARG A 44 11.95 -5.22 -2.24
N ASN A 45 12.66 -4.29 -2.87
CA ASN A 45 12.92 -4.25 -4.31
C ASN A 45 11.67 -4.20 -5.21
N ASN A 46 10.50 -3.87 -4.66
CA ASN A 46 9.25 -3.80 -5.41
C ASN A 46 8.53 -2.48 -5.13
N LYS A 47 7.86 -1.92 -6.14
CA LYS A 47 6.91 -0.83 -5.93
C LYS A 47 5.66 -1.38 -5.23
N LEU A 48 5.33 -0.84 -4.07
CA LEU A 48 4.13 -1.16 -3.32
C LEU A 48 3.43 0.14 -2.88
N ASN A 49 2.29 0.42 -3.49
CA ASN A 49 1.29 1.33 -2.94
C ASN A 49 0.10 0.47 -2.53
N LEU A 50 -0.36 0.63 -1.29
CA LEU A 50 -1.41 -0.18 -0.72
C LEU A 50 -2.50 0.70 -0.14
N MET A 51 -3.76 0.37 -0.46
CA MET A 51 -4.93 0.90 0.21
C MET A 51 -5.91 -0.26 0.45
N ILE A 52 -6.13 -0.65 1.70
CA ILE A 52 -7.00 -1.76 2.08
C ILE A 52 -7.90 -1.32 3.22
N TYR A 53 -9.15 -1.80 3.24
CA TYR A 53 -10.05 -1.65 4.37
C TYR A 53 -10.44 -3.04 4.88
N ASP A 54 -10.27 -3.30 6.18
CA ASP A 54 -10.56 -4.61 6.79
C ASP A 54 -11.89 -4.67 7.55
N GLY A 55 -12.66 -3.59 7.55
CA GLY A 55 -13.90 -3.45 8.33
C GLY A 55 -13.76 -2.60 9.58
N ASP A 56 -12.54 -2.41 10.11
CA ASP A 56 -12.24 -1.54 11.25
C ASP A 56 -11.27 -0.42 10.88
N LEU A 57 -10.20 -0.73 10.13
CA LEU A 57 -9.15 0.20 9.73
C LEU A 57 -9.05 0.33 8.22
N THR A 58 -8.83 1.56 7.75
CA THR A 58 -8.25 1.80 6.42
C THR A 58 -6.74 1.88 6.54
N TYR A 59 -6.03 1.01 5.85
CA TYR A 59 -4.58 0.98 5.77
C TYR A 59 -4.12 1.72 4.52
N ILE A 60 -3.13 2.60 4.66
CA ILE A 60 -2.46 3.24 3.53
C ILE A 60 -0.95 3.10 3.65
N HIS A 61 -0.30 2.83 2.52
CA HIS A 61 1.15 2.77 2.41
C HIS A 61 1.59 3.19 1.00
N SER A 62 2.74 3.83 0.93
CA SER A 62 3.45 4.08 -0.32
C SER A 62 4.95 3.97 -0.10
N ASN A 63 5.67 3.39 -1.07
CA ASN A 63 7.13 3.38 -1.07
C ASN A 63 7.76 4.07 -2.29
N MET A 64 6.98 4.80 -3.09
CA MET A 64 7.50 5.53 -4.24
C MET A 64 7.08 7.00 -4.15
N LYS A 65 8.05 7.91 -4.32
CA LYS A 65 7.80 9.35 -4.38
C LYS A 65 6.73 9.69 -5.42
N ASP A 66 5.93 10.70 -5.09
CA ASP A 66 4.93 11.29 -5.98
C ASP A 66 3.91 10.30 -6.57
N SER A 67 3.65 9.19 -5.86
CA SER A 67 2.83 8.09 -6.36
C SER A 67 1.53 7.84 -5.57
N LEU A 68 1.38 8.50 -4.42
CA LEU A 68 0.17 8.45 -3.60
C LEU A 68 0.05 9.72 -2.76
N TYR A 69 -1.15 10.30 -2.75
CA TYR A 69 -1.50 11.53 -2.08
C TYR A 69 -2.78 11.35 -1.29
N TYR A 70 -2.96 12.17 -0.26
CA TYR A 70 -4.19 12.26 0.49
C TYR A 70 -4.64 13.72 0.67
N LEU A 71 -5.95 13.92 0.77
CA LEU A 71 -6.57 15.18 1.13
C LEU A 71 -7.54 14.91 2.28
N LYS A 72 -7.34 15.60 3.39
CA LYS A 72 -8.24 15.57 4.54
C LYS A 72 -8.94 16.91 4.67
N ASN A 73 -10.26 16.89 4.63
CA ASN A 73 -11.11 18.07 4.82
C ASN A 73 -12.33 17.70 5.69
N ASP A 74 -13.27 18.64 5.85
CA ASP A 74 -14.47 18.43 6.66
C ASP A 74 -15.45 17.43 6.03
N GLU A 75 -15.33 17.15 4.72
CA GLU A 75 -16.17 16.20 3.99
C GLU A 75 -15.64 14.76 4.06
N GLY A 76 -14.34 14.58 4.31
CA GLY A 76 -13.75 13.26 4.51
C GLY A 76 -12.25 13.18 4.24
N PHE A 77 -11.81 11.94 3.98
CA PHE A 77 -10.41 11.61 3.68
C PHE A 77 -10.34 10.98 2.29
N LEU A 78 -9.76 11.71 1.35
CA LEU A 78 -9.55 11.28 -0.03
C LEU A 78 -8.13 10.79 -0.20
N ILE A 79 -7.96 9.71 -0.98
CA ILE A 79 -6.66 9.15 -1.34
C ILE A 79 -6.65 8.98 -2.86
N ALA A 80 -5.59 9.42 -3.51
CA ALA A 80 -5.43 9.32 -4.96
C ALA A 80 -3.97 9.18 -5.36
N SER A 81 -3.70 8.53 -6.50
CA SER A 81 -2.34 8.47 -7.07
C SER A 81 -1.86 9.81 -7.62
N THR A 82 -2.78 10.75 -7.86
CA THR A 82 -2.51 12.12 -8.29
C THR A 82 -3.62 13.01 -7.72
N PRO A 83 -3.33 14.24 -7.27
CA PRO A 83 -4.35 15.20 -6.85
C PRO A 83 -5.47 15.32 -7.90
N LEU A 84 -6.72 15.19 -7.46
CA LEU A 84 -7.88 15.15 -8.35
C LEU A 84 -8.33 16.55 -8.80
N ASP A 85 -7.92 17.57 -8.07
CA ASP A 85 -8.26 18.97 -8.29
C ASP A 85 -7.06 19.88 -7.98
N GLY A 86 -7.27 21.18 -8.12
CA GLY A 86 -6.27 22.20 -7.81
C GLY A 86 -6.18 22.56 -6.32
N ASP A 87 -6.75 21.76 -5.41
CA ASP A 87 -6.62 22.03 -3.98
C ASP A 87 -5.14 21.92 -3.56
N LYS A 88 -4.64 22.94 -2.87
CA LYS A 88 -3.25 22.99 -2.41
C LYS A 88 -3.01 22.16 -1.14
N ASN A 89 -4.08 21.61 -0.55
CA ASN A 89 -4.04 20.81 0.66
C ASN A 89 -3.78 19.32 0.42
N TRP A 90 -3.70 18.88 -0.84
CA TRP A 90 -3.20 17.55 -1.15
C TRP A 90 -1.78 17.39 -0.60
N LYS A 91 -1.58 16.34 0.19
CA LYS A 91 -0.29 15.99 0.78
C LYS A 91 0.17 14.65 0.25
N PRO A 92 1.45 14.47 -0.10
CA PRO A 92 1.97 13.16 -0.40
C PRO A 92 1.84 12.26 0.84
N VAL A 93 1.53 10.99 0.64
CA VAL A 93 1.64 9.98 1.71
C VAL A 93 3.11 9.83 2.07
N GLU A 94 3.42 9.83 3.36
CA GLU A 94 4.80 9.64 3.82
C GLU A 94 5.29 8.24 3.44
N LEU A 95 6.53 8.18 2.96
CA LEU A 95 7.06 6.96 2.36
C LEU A 95 7.43 5.92 3.42
N ASN A 96 7.38 4.66 3.00
CA ASN A 96 7.91 3.50 3.71
C ASN A 96 7.29 3.28 5.10
N LYS A 97 6.12 3.86 5.34
CA LYS A 97 5.34 3.72 6.55
C LYS A 97 3.95 3.22 6.22
N LEU A 98 3.43 2.35 7.07
CA LEU A 98 2.04 1.93 7.06
C LEU A 98 1.27 2.82 8.04
N PHE A 99 0.16 3.39 7.58
CA PHE A 99 -0.77 4.13 8.43
C PHE A 99 -2.09 3.37 8.53
N GLY A 100 -2.64 3.30 9.73
CA GLY A 100 -3.98 2.76 10.01
C GLY A 100 -4.92 3.89 10.41
N LEU A 101 -6.03 4.05 9.69
CA LEU A 101 -6.98 5.15 9.85
C LEU A 101 -8.35 4.67 10.33
N ILE A 102 -8.99 5.49 11.17
CA ILE A 102 -10.41 5.41 11.53
C ILE A 102 -11.03 6.78 11.24
N ASP A 103 -12.10 6.81 10.43
CA ASP A 103 -12.81 8.04 10.04
C ASP A 103 -11.86 9.16 9.55
N GLY A 104 -10.85 8.79 8.76
CA GLY A 104 -9.87 9.75 8.23
C GLY A 104 -8.85 10.29 9.25
N ASN A 105 -8.81 9.73 10.46
CA ASN A 105 -7.81 10.03 11.47
C ASN A 105 -6.78 8.91 11.52
N ILE A 106 -5.49 9.25 11.47
CA ILE A 106 -4.40 8.29 11.66
C ILE A 106 -4.41 7.87 13.13
N ILE A 107 -4.65 6.58 13.37
CA ILE A 107 -4.67 5.96 14.71
C ILE A 107 -3.39 5.16 14.95
N PHE A 108 -2.85 4.56 13.90
CA PHE A 108 -1.61 3.80 13.93
C PHE A 108 -0.65 4.30 12.85
N GLU A 109 0.63 4.31 13.19
CA GLU A 109 1.75 4.63 12.32
C GLU A 109 2.85 3.61 12.60
N SER A 110 3.41 3.02 11.54
CA SER A 110 4.57 2.15 11.68
C SER A 110 5.86 2.95 11.66
N GLU A 111 6.94 2.31 12.08
CA GLU A 111 8.28 2.80 11.77
C GLU A 111 8.53 2.79 10.25
N ASP A 112 9.48 3.62 9.81
CA ASP A 112 9.97 3.64 8.43
C ASP A 112 10.79 2.37 8.16
N HIS A 113 10.34 1.55 7.20
CA HIS A 113 11.03 0.31 6.83
C HIS A 113 12.16 0.50 5.79
N GLY A 114 12.34 1.70 5.24
CA GLY A 114 13.46 2.10 4.38
C GLY A 114 13.48 1.55 2.95
N ASN A 115 12.43 0.83 2.51
CA ASN A 115 12.40 0.16 1.21
C ASN A 115 11.78 1.05 0.13
N GLU A 116 12.37 2.23 -0.10
CA GLU A 116 11.95 3.14 -1.16
C GLU A 116 12.17 2.50 -2.53
N PHE A 117 11.12 2.47 -3.36
CA PHE A 117 11.21 2.10 -4.76
C PHE A 117 11.60 3.33 -5.60
N VAL A 118 12.79 3.26 -6.18
CA VAL A 118 13.29 4.25 -7.13
C VAL A 118 13.17 3.69 -8.55
N LEU A 119 12.40 4.35 -9.39
CA LEU A 119 12.31 4.01 -10.80
C LEU A 119 13.67 4.31 -11.48
N THR A 120 14.21 3.34 -12.21
CA THR A 120 15.50 3.44 -12.89
C THR A 120 15.32 3.24 -14.39
N ASP A 121 16.32 3.62 -15.18
CA ASP A 121 16.30 3.42 -16.63
C ASP A 121 16.17 1.93 -17.02
N ASP A 122 16.75 1.03 -16.23
CA ASP A 122 16.60 -0.42 -16.44
C ASP A 122 15.15 -0.88 -16.30
N HIS A 123 14.40 -0.33 -15.32
CA HIS A 123 12.98 -0.61 -15.19
C HIS A 123 12.19 -0.08 -16.39
N ILE A 124 12.49 1.15 -16.83
CA ILE A 124 11.83 1.76 -18.00
C ILE A 124 12.06 0.89 -19.23
N LYS A 125 13.32 0.52 -19.50
CA LYS A 125 13.68 -0.33 -20.63
C LYS A 125 13.00 -1.69 -20.57
N PHE A 126 12.96 -2.32 -19.40
CA PHE A 126 12.24 -3.58 -19.21
C PHE A 126 10.75 -3.47 -19.56
N PHE A 127 10.10 -2.37 -19.13
CA PHE A 127 8.70 -2.13 -19.48
C PHE A 127 8.54 -1.92 -20.99
N GLU A 128 9.37 -1.09 -21.62
CA GLU A 128 9.35 -0.85 -23.06
C GLU A 128 9.51 -2.15 -23.86
N ASP A 129 10.50 -2.98 -23.52
CA ASP A 129 10.75 -4.27 -24.17
C ASP A 129 9.54 -5.21 -24.01
N LYS A 130 8.99 -5.31 -22.80
CA LYS A 130 7.84 -6.17 -22.51
C LYS A 130 6.56 -5.75 -23.25
N PHE A 131 6.29 -4.45 -23.37
CA PHE A 131 5.12 -3.94 -24.09
C PHE A 131 5.33 -3.81 -25.60
N ALA A 132 6.58 -3.83 -26.09
CA ALA A 132 6.87 -3.96 -27.51
C ALA A 132 6.55 -5.36 -28.04
N ASP A 133 6.86 -6.40 -27.26
CA ASP A 133 6.59 -7.80 -27.63
C ASP A 133 5.07 -8.12 -27.68
N GLU A 134 4.27 -7.55 -26.77
CA GLU A 134 2.81 -7.73 -26.75
C GLU A 134 2.10 -7.08 -27.97
N ASN A 135 2.73 -6.12 -28.66
CA ASN A 135 2.19 -5.47 -29.85
C ASN A 135 2.48 -6.23 -31.17
N HIS A 136 3.30 -7.29 -31.13
CA HIS A 136 3.62 -8.12 -32.29
C HIS A 136 2.80 -9.41 -32.39
N GLU A 137 1.90 -9.67 -31.43
CA GLU A 137 0.99 -10.84 -31.42
C GLU A 137 -0.47 -10.52 -31.83
N ASN A 138 -0.77 -9.35 -32.40
CA ASN A 138 -2.10 -8.99 -32.93
C ASN A 138 -2.14 -8.86 -34.45
#